data_AF-A0A8S0FKH0-F1
#
_entry.id   AF-A0A8S0FKH0-F1
#
_cell.length_a   1.000
_cell.length_b   1.000
_cell.length_c   1.000
_cell.angle_alpha   90.00
_cell.angle_beta   90.00
_cell.angle_gamma   90.00
#
_symmetry.space_group_name_H-M   'P 1'
#
loop_
_entity.id
_entity.type
_entity.pdbx_description
1 polymer ?
#
loop_
_entity_poly.entity_id
_entity_poly.type
_entity_poly.pdbx_seq_one_letter_code
_entity_poly.pdbx_strand_id
1 'polypeptide(L)'
;MTLQEKAAGIQDVTYQTDQQTLILNTATAYFNVLNAIDVLSYTQAQKEAIYRQLDQTTQRFNVGLVAITDVQNARAQYDTVLANEVTARNNLDNAVEQLRQITGNYYPELAALNVENFKTDKPQPVNTLLKEAEKRNLSLLQARLSQDLAREQIRQAHISRMVTYRLWI
;
A
#
# COMPACT_ATOMS: atom_id res chain seq x y z
N MET A 1 -24.25 -5.20 31.21
CA MET A 1 -23.21 -4.39 30.58
C MET A 1 -23.75 -2.98 30.38
N THR A 2 -23.12 -1.97 30.97
CA THR A 2 -23.55 -0.56 30.85
C THR A 2 -23.31 -0.04 29.43
N LEU A 3 -23.96 1.07 29.08
CA LEU A 3 -23.77 1.71 27.76
C LEU A 3 -22.28 2.09 27.53
N GLN A 4 -21.60 2.51 28.59
CA GLN A 4 -20.16 2.83 28.57
C GLN A 4 -19.29 1.60 28.31
N GLU A 5 -19.61 0.46 28.92
CA GLU A 5 -18.87 -0.79 28.67
C GLU A 5 -19.00 -1.24 27.21
N LYS A 6 -20.20 -1.14 26.61
CA LYS A 6 -20.39 -1.45 25.17
C LYS A 6 -19.62 -0.50 24.26
N ALA A 7 -19.61 0.80 24.58
CA ALA A 7 -18.83 1.79 23.84
C ALA A 7 -17.31 1.53 23.96
N ALA A 8 -16.82 1.16 25.14
CA ALA A 8 -15.44 0.77 25.35
C ALA A 8 -15.08 -0.48 24.52
N GLY A 9 -15.98 -1.47 24.43
CA GLY A 9 -15.78 -2.64 23.58
C GLY A 9 -15.70 -2.31 22.08
N ILE A 10 -16.49 -1.34 21.59
CA ILE A 10 -16.37 -0.85 20.21
C ILE A 10 -15.03 -0.16 19.99
N GLN A 11 -14.57 0.66 20.95
CA GLN A 11 -13.29 1.35 20.85
C GLN A 11 -12.11 0.36 20.83
N ASP A 12 -12.19 -0.73 21.60
CA ASP A 12 -11.18 -1.79 21.59
C ASP A 12 -11.10 -2.48 20.21
N VAL A 13 -12.24 -2.80 19.59
CA VAL A 13 -12.29 -3.38 18.24
C VAL A 13 -11.76 -2.40 17.18
N THR A 14 -12.06 -1.11 17.32
CA THR A 14 -11.48 -0.06 16.46
C THR A 14 -9.96 -0.02 16.60
N TYR A 15 -9.45 -0.04 17.84
CA TYR A 15 -8.01 -0.08 18.09
C TYR A 15 -7.33 -1.31 17.46
N GLN A 16 -7.93 -2.49 17.57
CA GLN A 16 -7.43 -3.71 16.91
C GLN A 16 -7.43 -3.57 15.38
N THR A 17 -8.41 -2.87 14.81
CA THR A 17 -8.48 -2.59 13.37
C THR A 17 -7.36 -1.63 12.93
N ASP A 18 -7.11 -0.59 13.71
CA ASP A 18 -6.03 0.37 13.45
C ASP A 18 -4.66 -0.30 13.56
N GLN A 19 -4.47 -1.23 14.50
CA GLN A 19 -3.25 -2.03 14.60
C GLN A 19 -3.02 -2.88 13.35
N GLN A 20 -4.04 -3.59 12.85
CA GLN A 20 -3.92 -4.35 11.60
C GLN A 20 -3.65 -3.44 10.40
N THR A 21 -4.29 -2.27 10.36
CA THR A 21 -4.10 -1.27 9.31
C THR A 21 -2.67 -0.76 9.30
N LEU A 22 -2.07 -0.49 10.46
CA LEU A 22 -0.67 -0.09 10.55
C LEU A 22 0.28 -1.17 10.02
N ILE A 23 0.05 -2.44 10.35
CA ILE A 23 0.84 -3.56 9.84
C ILE A 23 0.75 -3.61 8.31
N LEU A 24 -0.46 -3.54 7.76
CA LEU A 24 -0.70 -3.58 6.32
C LEU A 24 -0.06 -2.39 5.59
N ASN A 25 -0.23 -1.18 6.12
CA ASN A 25 0.30 0.05 5.54
C ASN A 25 1.83 0.05 5.55
N THR A 26 2.44 -0.41 6.65
CA THR A 26 3.91 -0.50 6.76
C THR A 26 4.47 -1.51 5.75
N ALA A 27 3.88 -2.70 5.66
CA ALA A 27 4.29 -3.71 4.69
C ALA A 27 4.10 -3.24 3.24
N THR A 28 2.98 -2.60 2.95
CA THR A 28 2.68 -2.07 1.60
C THR A 28 3.67 -0.98 1.21
N ALA A 29 3.94 -0.02 2.10
CA ALA A 29 4.91 1.04 1.84
C ALA A 29 6.33 0.48 1.64
N TYR A 30 6.72 -0.52 2.44
CA TYR A 30 7.99 -1.22 2.29
C TYR A 30 8.15 -1.83 0.90
N PHE A 31 7.16 -2.61 0.44
CA PHE A 31 7.20 -3.23 -0.89
C PHE A 31 7.10 -2.20 -2.03
N ASN A 32 6.38 -1.09 -1.83
CA ASN A 32 6.32 0.00 -2.81
C ASN A 32 7.70 0.65 -3.00
N VAL A 33 8.49 0.81 -1.93
CA VAL A 33 9.85 1.33 -2.04
C VAL A 33 10.73 0.35 -2.81
N LEU A 34 10.68 -0.95 -2.46
CA LEU A 34 11.43 -1.98 -3.20
C LEU A 34 11.07 -1.99 -4.69
N ASN A 35 9.77 -1.90 -5.01
CA ASN A 35 9.32 -1.82 -6.40
C ASN A 35 9.88 -0.59 -7.11
N ALA A 36 9.88 0.58 -6.46
CA ALA A 36 10.42 1.80 -7.03
C ALA A 36 11.94 1.72 -7.26
N ILE A 37 12.69 1.05 -6.37
CA ILE A 37 14.12 0.74 -6.55
C ILE A 37 14.31 -0.12 -7.80
N ASP A 38 13.53 -1.19 -7.94
CA ASP A 38 13.62 -2.08 -9.11
C ASP A 38 13.30 -1.33 -10.40
N VAL A 39 12.21 -0.53 -10.43
CA VAL A 39 11.82 0.28 -11.59
C VAL A 39 12.93 1.26 -11.99
N LEU A 40 13.58 1.92 -11.02
CA LEU A 40 14.70 2.80 -11.30
C LEU A 40 15.89 2.02 -11.88
N SER A 41 16.24 0.88 -11.29
CA SER A 41 17.32 0.02 -11.77
C SER A 41 17.07 -0.48 -13.21
N TYR A 42 15.84 -0.91 -13.51
CA TYR A 42 15.44 -1.32 -14.86
C TYR A 42 15.50 -0.16 -15.85
N THR A 43 15.08 1.04 -15.45
CA THR A 43 15.12 2.23 -16.29
C THR A 43 16.57 2.64 -16.60
N GLN A 44 17.48 2.52 -15.63
CA GLN A 44 18.91 2.76 -15.82
C GLN A 44 19.54 1.74 -16.78
N ALA A 45 19.24 0.45 -16.61
CA ALA A 45 19.70 -0.60 -17.52
C ALA A 45 19.16 -0.37 -18.96
N GLN A 46 17.90 0.06 -19.08
CA GLN A 46 17.30 0.40 -20.37
C GLN A 46 18.00 1.62 -21.01
N LYS A 47 18.32 2.65 -20.22
CA LYS A 47 19.07 3.83 -20.68
C LYS A 47 20.42 3.41 -21.27
N GLU A 48 21.17 2.55 -20.58
CA GLU A 48 22.45 2.05 -21.08
C GLU A 48 22.32 1.24 -22.36
N ALA A 49 21.28 0.40 -22.46
CA ALA A 49 21.02 -0.39 -23.66
C ALA A 49 20.74 0.51 -24.87
N ILE A 50 19.87 1.53 -24.71
CA ILE A 50 19.55 2.48 -25.78
C ILE A 50 20.74 3.36 -26.11
N TYR A 51 21.55 3.75 -25.12
CA TYR A 51 22.78 4.48 -25.36
C TYR A 51 23.75 3.71 -26.27
N ARG A 52 23.96 2.41 -26.00
CA ARG A 52 24.78 1.55 -26.87
C ARG A 52 24.22 1.46 -28.29
N GLN A 53 22.90 1.40 -28.44
CA GLN A 53 22.24 1.38 -29.76
C GLN A 53 22.40 2.72 -30.50
N LEU A 54 22.28 3.83 -29.79
CA LEU A 54 22.51 5.17 -30.33
C LEU A 54 23.95 5.29 -30.84
N ASP A 55 24.95 4.94 -30.01
CA ASP A 55 26.37 5.02 -30.39
C ASP A 55 26.67 4.15 -31.63
N GLN A 56 26.16 2.92 -31.66
CA GLN A 56 26.31 2.05 -32.83
C GLN A 56 25.69 2.65 -34.11
N THR A 57 24.50 3.25 -33.98
CA THR A 57 23.80 3.89 -35.10
C THR A 57 24.55 5.13 -35.59
N THR A 58 25.09 5.94 -34.66
CA THR A 58 25.93 7.10 -34.96
C THR A 58 27.21 6.70 -35.69
N GLN A 59 27.89 5.64 -35.26
CA GLN A 59 29.09 5.14 -35.94
C GLN A 59 28.77 4.68 -37.37
N ARG A 60 27.67 3.93 -37.55
CA ARG A 60 27.20 3.50 -38.88
C ARG A 60 26.83 4.68 -39.78
N PHE A 61 26.25 5.73 -39.22
CA PHE A 61 25.94 6.96 -39.96
C PHE A 61 27.23 7.66 -40.43
N ASN A 62 28.24 7.75 -39.57
CA ASN A 62 29.52 8.38 -39.89
C ASN A 62 30.24 7.69 -41.06
N VAL A 63 30.05 6.38 -41.24
CA VAL A 63 30.57 5.61 -42.38
C VAL A 63 29.57 5.46 -43.54
N GLY A 64 28.41 6.12 -43.47
CA GLY A 64 27.40 6.15 -44.53
C GLY A 64 26.53 4.89 -44.68
N LEU A 65 26.49 4.01 -43.67
CA LEU A 65 25.73 2.75 -43.70
C LEU A 65 24.24 2.92 -43.33
N VAL A 66 23.85 4.03 -42.70
CA VAL A 66 22.47 4.33 -42.27
C VAL A 66 22.13 5.79 -42.51
N ALA A 67 20.83 6.14 -42.53
CA ALA A 67 20.39 7.51 -42.73
C ALA A 67 20.46 8.35 -41.45
N ILE A 68 20.58 9.67 -41.58
CA ILE A 68 20.56 10.60 -40.43
C ILE A 68 19.26 10.51 -39.61
N THR A 69 18.16 10.12 -40.26
CA THR A 69 16.85 9.92 -39.60
C THR A 69 16.91 8.83 -38.54
N ASP A 70 17.71 7.78 -38.74
CA ASP A 70 17.84 6.68 -37.78
C ASP A 70 18.55 7.13 -36.50
N VAL A 71 19.57 8.00 -36.64
CA VAL A 71 20.27 8.61 -35.50
C VAL A 71 19.34 9.53 -34.72
N GLN A 72 18.53 10.34 -35.41
CA GLN A 72 17.57 11.24 -34.75
C GLN A 72 16.49 10.43 -33.99
N ASN A 73 16.00 9.34 -34.57
CA ASN A 73 15.04 8.44 -33.91
C ASN A 73 15.65 7.79 -32.66
N ALA A 74 16.87 7.27 -32.75
CA ALA A 74 17.57 6.69 -31.61
C ALA A 74 17.83 7.73 -30.51
N ARG A 75 18.15 8.96 -30.88
CA ARG A 75 18.34 10.06 -29.91
C ARG A 75 17.05 10.44 -29.21
N ALA A 76 15.94 10.55 -29.94
CA ALA A 76 14.63 10.80 -29.34
C ALA A 76 14.21 9.70 -28.35
N GLN A 77 14.51 8.43 -28.65
CA GLN A 77 14.29 7.33 -27.72
C GLN A 77 15.16 7.44 -26.46
N TYR A 78 16.43 7.80 -26.62
CA TYR A 78 17.34 8.02 -25.50
C TYR A 78 16.84 9.15 -24.58
N ASP A 79 16.45 10.29 -25.16
CA ASP A 79 15.91 11.43 -24.43
C ASP A 79 14.60 11.09 -23.69
N THR A 80 13.76 10.23 -24.28
CA THR A 80 12.56 9.71 -23.62
C THR A 80 12.91 8.90 -22.38
N VAL A 81 13.93 8.03 -22.45
CA VAL A 81 14.35 7.22 -21.30
C VAL A 81 15.04 8.06 -20.23
N LEU A 82 15.74 9.13 -20.59
CA LEU A 82 16.24 10.11 -19.63
C LEU A 82 15.11 10.77 -18.83
N ALA A 83 14.01 11.16 -19.49
CA ALA A 83 12.85 11.71 -18.80
C ALA A 83 12.17 10.67 -17.88
N ASN A 84 12.11 9.41 -18.31
CA ASN A 84 11.60 8.31 -17.50
C ASN A 84 12.47 8.05 -16.26
N GLU A 85 13.79 8.14 -16.36
CA GLU A 85 14.70 7.98 -15.23
C GLU A 85 14.45 9.05 -14.15
N VAL A 86 14.27 10.30 -14.54
CA VAL A 86 13.95 11.39 -13.61
C VAL A 86 12.62 11.12 -12.90
N THR A 87 11.62 10.65 -13.64
CA THR A 87 10.30 10.30 -13.08
C THR A 87 10.40 9.11 -12.13
N ALA A 88 11.14 8.06 -12.50
CA ALA A 88 11.38 6.89 -11.68
C ALA A 88 12.10 7.26 -10.36
N ARG A 89 13.08 8.15 -10.43
CA ARG A 89 13.78 8.66 -9.24
C ARG A 89 12.85 9.43 -8.31
N ASN A 90 12.05 10.35 -8.86
CA ASN A 90 11.04 11.07 -8.06
C ASN A 90 10.03 10.11 -7.42
N ASN A 91 9.62 9.05 -8.12
CA ASN A 91 8.72 8.05 -7.57
C ASN A 91 9.36 7.27 -6.42
N LEU A 92 10.65 6.94 -6.52
CA LEU A 92 11.41 6.35 -5.42
C LEU A 92 11.47 7.28 -4.20
N ASP A 93 11.83 8.55 -4.42
CA ASP A 93 11.91 9.54 -3.34
C ASP A 93 10.54 9.70 -2.65
N ASN A 94 9.45 9.77 -3.43
CA ASN A 94 8.09 9.81 -2.90
C ASN A 94 7.73 8.54 -2.10
N ALA A 95 8.12 7.36 -2.57
CA ALA A 95 7.86 6.10 -1.87
C ALA A 95 8.60 6.02 -0.53
N VAL A 96 9.85 6.50 -0.48
CA VAL A 96 10.65 6.60 0.75
C VAL A 96 10.01 7.58 1.73
N GLU A 97 9.51 8.70 1.25
CA GLU A 97 8.79 9.69 2.06
C GLU A 97 7.48 9.13 2.64
N GLN A 98 6.73 8.33 1.86
CA GLN A 98 5.54 7.63 2.36
C GLN A 98 5.88 6.63 3.46
N LEU A 99 6.96 5.86 3.30
CA LEU A 99 7.44 4.95 4.35
C LEU A 99 7.87 5.71 5.61
N ARG A 100 8.54 6.86 5.45
CA ARG A 100 8.93 7.74 6.56
C ARG A 100 7.72 8.28 7.30
N GLN A 101 6.66 8.66 6.58
CA GLN A 101 5.42 9.15 7.19
C GLN A 101 4.76 8.09 8.09
N ILE A 102 4.80 6.82 7.70
CA ILE A 102 4.19 5.71 8.45
C ILE A 102 5.06 5.26 9.61
N THR A 103 6.38 5.17 9.42
CA THR A 103 7.31 4.58 10.40
C THR A 103 8.02 5.60 11.28
N GLY A 104 8.00 6.87 10.90
CA GLY A 104 8.70 7.96 11.59
C GLY A 104 10.22 8.00 11.38
N ASN A 105 10.79 7.04 10.65
CA ASN A 105 12.24 6.90 10.46
C ASN A 105 12.63 6.96 8.98
N TYR A 106 13.84 7.44 8.71
CA TYR A 106 14.45 7.36 7.39
C TYR A 106 15.34 6.13 7.30
N TYR A 107 15.14 5.32 6.25
CA TYR A 107 15.93 4.11 6.00
C TYR A 107 16.83 4.35 4.78
N PRO A 108 18.17 4.39 4.95
CA PRO A 108 19.08 4.59 3.83
C PRO A 108 19.13 3.38 2.89
N GLU A 109 18.95 2.16 3.44
CA GLU A 109 18.89 0.91 2.68
C GLU A 109 17.79 0.01 3.24
N LEU A 110 17.15 -0.76 2.37
CA LEU A 110 16.09 -1.71 2.69
C LEU A 110 16.48 -3.10 2.18
N ALA A 111 16.09 -4.16 2.89
CA ALA A 111 16.37 -5.52 2.45
C ALA A 111 15.48 -5.89 1.26
N ALA A 112 16.09 -6.03 0.08
CA ALA A 112 15.37 -6.40 -1.14
C ALA A 112 14.77 -7.81 -1.06
N LEU A 113 13.77 -8.08 -1.90
CA LEU A 113 13.14 -9.38 -2.00
C LEU A 113 14.13 -10.41 -2.57
N ASN A 114 14.28 -11.56 -1.91
CA ASN A 114 15.07 -12.65 -2.45
C ASN A 114 14.30 -13.35 -3.58
N VAL A 115 14.56 -12.92 -4.82
CA VAL A 115 13.93 -13.46 -6.03
C VAL A 115 14.32 -14.91 -6.34
N GLU A 116 15.48 -15.37 -5.89
CA GLU A 116 15.96 -16.74 -6.18
C GLU A 116 15.22 -17.81 -5.36
N ASN A 117 14.79 -17.46 -4.14
CA ASN A 117 14.07 -18.35 -3.23
C ASN A 117 12.56 -18.11 -3.18
N PHE A 118 12.04 -17.17 -3.97
CA PHE A 118 10.63 -16.82 -3.95
C PHE A 118 9.76 -17.95 -4.52
N LYS A 119 8.74 -18.37 -3.75
CA LYS A 119 7.74 -19.35 -4.18
C LYS A 119 6.35 -18.79 -3.91
N THR A 120 5.43 -19.06 -4.83
CA THR A 120 4.03 -18.69 -4.67
C THR A 120 3.24 -19.86 -4.12
N ASP A 121 2.53 -19.62 -3.02
CA ASP A 121 1.60 -20.59 -2.45
C ASP A 121 0.18 -20.31 -2.97
N LYS A 122 -0.55 -21.38 -3.29
CA LYS A 122 -1.95 -21.25 -3.70
C LYS A 122 -2.80 -20.79 -2.51
N PRO A 123 -3.71 -19.82 -2.70
CA PRO A 123 -4.61 -19.42 -1.63
C PRO A 123 -5.52 -20.57 -1.24
N GLN A 124 -5.96 -20.56 0.02
CA GLN A 124 -6.96 -21.48 0.50
C GLN A 124 -8.29 -21.31 -0.27
N PRO A 125 -9.17 -22.33 -0.28
CA PRO A 125 -10.47 -22.24 -0.94
C PRO A 125 -11.28 -21.06 -0.42
N VAL A 126 -11.94 -20.33 -1.33
CA VAL A 126 -12.74 -19.13 -1.01
C VAL A 126 -13.78 -19.39 0.09
N ASN A 127 -14.41 -20.57 0.08
CA ASN A 127 -15.42 -20.94 1.07
C ASN A 127 -14.83 -21.05 2.49
N THR A 128 -13.57 -21.46 2.62
CA THR A 128 -12.87 -21.53 3.91
C THR A 128 -12.55 -20.12 4.40
N LEU A 129 -11.99 -19.27 3.52
CA LEU A 129 -11.68 -17.88 3.83
C LEU A 129 -12.93 -17.08 4.21
N LEU A 130 -14.07 -17.32 3.53
CA LEU A 130 -15.33 -16.67 3.83
C LEU A 130 -15.84 -17.04 5.24
N LYS A 131 -15.82 -18.32 5.58
CA LYS A 131 -16.20 -18.79 6.92
C LYS A 131 -15.31 -18.24 8.02
N GLU A 132 -14.02 -18.06 7.74
CA GLU A 132 -13.09 -17.41 8.66
C GLU A 132 -13.37 -15.91 8.79
N ALA A 133 -13.60 -15.22 7.69
CA ALA A 133 -13.93 -13.80 7.68
C ALA A 133 -15.24 -13.50 8.41
N GLU A 134 -16.30 -14.30 8.24
CA GLU A 134 -17.56 -14.14 8.97
C GLU A 134 -17.41 -14.21 10.50
N LYS A 135 -16.38 -14.92 10.98
CA LYS A 135 -16.10 -15.09 12.41
C LYS A 135 -15.09 -14.07 12.94
N ARG A 136 -14.09 -13.70 12.15
CA ARG A 136 -12.91 -12.94 12.60
C ARG A 136 -12.77 -11.55 11.99
N ASN A 137 -13.61 -11.16 11.03
CA ASN A 137 -13.55 -9.83 10.45
C ASN A 137 -13.93 -8.77 11.50
N LEU A 138 -12.98 -7.88 11.80
CA LEU A 138 -13.13 -6.85 12.83
C LEU A 138 -14.19 -5.81 12.46
N SER A 139 -14.32 -5.45 11.18
CA SER A 139 -15.36 -4.52 10.71
C SER A 139 -16.76 -5.10 10.87
N LEU A 140 -16.94 -6.40 10.62
CA LEU A 140 -18.22 -7.09 10.87
C LEU A 140 -18.52 -7.16 12.37
N LEU A 141 -17.52 -7.42 13.21
CA LEU A 141 -17.67 -7.42 14.66
C LEU A 141 -18.07 -6.02 15.18
N GLN A 142 -17.41 -4.97 14.69
CA GLN A 142 -17.73 -3.57 15.02
C GLN A 142 -19.16 -3.19 14.61
N ALA A 143 -19.61 -3.64 13.43
CA ALA A 143 -20.99 -3.41 12.98
C ALA A 143 -22.02 -4.12 13.87
N ARG A 144 -21.75 -5.35 14.32
CA ARG A 144 -22.59 -6.09 15.27
C ARG A 144 -22.66 -5.39 16.63
N LEU A 145 -21.52 -4.96 17.17
CA LEU A 145 -21.48 -4.23 18.45
C LEU A 145 -22.21 -2.90 18.36
N SER A 146 -22.08 -2.17 17.24
CA SER A 146 -22.82 -0.94 16.98
C SER A 146 -24.34 -1.16 16.93
N GLN A 147 -24.79 -2.27 16.34
CA GLN A 147 -26.20 -2.65 16.34
C GLN A 147 -26.71 -2.93 17.77
N ASP A 148 -25.94 -3.65 18.58
CA ASP A 148 -26.29 -3.95 19.97
C ASP A 148 -26.25 -2.71 20.88
N LEU A 149 -25.40 -1.73 20.56
CA LEU A 149 -25.40 -0.42 21.20
C LEU A 149 -26.69 0.35 20.86
N ALA A 150 -27.07 0.43 19.59
CA ALA A 150 -28.29 1.10 19.15
C ALA A 150 -29.55 0.48 19.78
N ARG A 151 -29.60 -0.85 19.90
CA ARG A 151 -30.68 -1.56 20.62
C ARG A 151 -30.75 -1.18 22.10
N GLU A 152 -29.60 -1.04 22.76
CA GLU A 152 -29.54 -0.62 24.17
C GLU A 152 -29.99 0.83 24.35
N GLN A 153 -29.62 1.72 23.43
CA GLN A 153 -30.05 3.12 23.42
C GLN A 153 -31.58 3.24 23.29
N ILE A 154 -32.20 2.43 22.42
CA ILE A 154 -33.66 2.37 22.31
C ILE A 154 -34.28 1.92 23.65
N ARG A 155 -33.74 0.87 24.27
CA ARG A 155 -34.22 0.38 25.58
C ARG A 155 -34.11 1.45 26.67
N GLN A 156 -32.98 2.16 26.73
CA GLN A 156 -32.77 3.29 27.65
C GLN A 156 -33.81 4.40 27.42
N ALA A 157 -34.07 4.76 26.17
CA ALA A 157 -35.09 5.77 25.83
C ALA A 157 -36.50 5.34 26.28
N HIS A 158 -36.83 4.05 26.17
CA HIS A 158 -38.08 3.50 26.72
C HIS A 158 -38.12 3.57 28.26
N ILE A 159 -37.03 3.23 28.96
CA ILE A 159 -36.94 3.30 30.43
C ILE A 159 -37.07 4.76 30.90
N SER A 160 -36.50 5.72 30.19
CA SER A 160 -36.65 7.15 30.51
C SER A 160 -38.11 7.64 30.42
N ARG A 161 -38.97 6.91 29.72
CA ARG A 161 -40.42 7.20 29.62
C ARG A 161 -41.23 6.52 30.73
N MET A 162 -40.61 5.64 31.52
CA MET A 162 -41.26 4.97 32.66
C MET A 162 -41.22 5.85 33.91
N VAL A 163 -42.20 5.67 34.81
CA VAL A 163 -42.25 6.39 36.10
C VAL A 163 -41.06 5.95 36.96
N THR A 164 -40.20 6.89 37.33
CA THR A 164 -39.06 6.66 38.21
C THR A 164 -39.41 7.08 39.64
N TYR A 165 -39.28 6.18 40.60
CA TYR A 165 -39.42 6.50 42.02
C TYR A 165 -38.04 6.86 42.58
N ARG A 166 -37.81 8.14 42.90
CA ARG A 166 -36.63 8.57 43.68
C ARG A 166 -36.98 8.47 45.17
N LEU A 167 -36.22 7.67 45.91
CA LEU A 167 -36.29 7.67 47.37
C LEU A 167 -35.68 8.98 47.88
N TRP A 168 -36.44 9.76 48.65
CA TRP A 168 -35.92 10.89 49.41
C TRP A 168 -35.41 10.35 50.75
N ILE A 169 -34.10 10.37 50.95
CA ILE A 169 -33.45 10.31 52.27
C ILE A 169 -32.80 11.67 52.49
#